data_AF-A0A5L8LMD2-F1
#
_entry.id   AF-A0A5L8LMD2-F1
#
_cell.length_a   1.000
_cell.length_b   1.000
_cell.length_c   1.000
_cell.angle_alpha   90.00
_cell.angle_beta   90.00
_cell.angle_gamma   90.00
#
_symmetry.space_group_name_H-M   'P 1'
#
loop_
_entity.id
_entity.type
_entity.pdbx_description
1 polymer ?
#
loop_
_entity_poly.entity_id
_entity_poly.type
_entity_poly.pdbx_seq_one_letter_code
_entity_poly.pdbx_strand_id
1 'polypeptide(L)'
;MLRFLLVSLWVLSAFGTEYPFLNQDCSNIDFSLIQDPFFQKTTNIKSDFSLQAIISNKVKINDKWYALNDDIEDFKIVEIKNSQVVLIKEEKVMVLKLYEKNNIFIY
;
A
#
# COMPACT_ATOMS: atom_id res chain seq x y z
N MET A 1 57.21 28.91 10.98
CA MET A 1 56.27 28.87 9.83
C MET A 1 56.12 27.50 9.18
N LEU A 2 56.97 26.51 9.45
CA LEU A 2 56.90 25.17 8.82
C LEU A 2 55.85 24.20 9.44
N ARG A 3 55.39 24.46 10.68
CA ARG A 3 54.52 23.54 11.43
C ARG A 3 53.04 23.57 11.02
N PHE A 4 52.57 24.66 10.41
CA PHE A 4 51.19 24.79 9.92
C PHE A 4 50.96 24.12 8.56
N LEU A 5 52.01 24.01 7.72
CA LEU A 5 51.95 23.39 6.38
C LEU A 5 51.79 21.86 6.43
N LEU A 6 52.27 21.21 7.49
CA LEU A 6 52.16 19.75 7.63
C LEU A 6 50.76 19.31 8.10
N VAL A 7 50.03 20.15 8.83
CA VAL A 7 48.69 19.80 9.34
C VAL A 7 47.63 19.88 8.24
N SER A 8 47.77 20.81 7.29
CA SER A 8 46.84 20.92 6.16
C SER A 8 46.91 19.74 5.20
N LEU A 9 48.03 19.02 5.11
CA LEU A 9 48.19 17.91 4.18
C LEU A 9 47.44 16.64 4.62
N TRP A 10 47.16 16.49 5.92
CA TRP A 10 46.42 15.32 6.46
C TRP A 10 44.90 15.45 6.32
N VAL A 11 44.36 16.67 6.16
CA VAL A 11 42.91 16.87 6.01
C VAL A 11 42.44 16.53 4.58
N LEU A 12 43.31 16.70 3.58
CA LEU A 12 42.97 16.46 2.17
C LEU A 12 42.85 14.97 1.80
N SER A 13 43.52 14.06 2.50
CA SER A 13 43.43 12.62 2.21
C SER A 13 42.15 11.95 2.73
N ALA A 14 41.36 12.64 3.57
CA ALA A 14 40.09 12.11 4.09
C ALA A 14 38.89 12.34 3.15
N PHE A 15 39.00 13.24 2.16
CA PHE A 15 37.92 13.59 1.23
C PHE A 15 38.09 12.97 -0.16
N GLY A 16 38.92 11.93 -0.28
CA GLY A 16 39.20 11.21 -1.52
C GLY A 16 38.75 9.76 -1.48
N THR A 17 37.59 9.45 -0.90
CA THR A 17 37.01 8.12 -1.10
C THR A 17 36.27 8.12 -2.42
N GLU A 18 36.83 7.47 -3.43
CA GLU A 18 36.06 7.05 -4.59
C GLU A 18 34.91 6.17 -4.09
N TYR A 19 33.70 6.71 -4.15
CA TYR A 19 32.50 5.99 -3.77
C TYR A 19 32.21 4.99 -4.90
N PRO A 20 32.36 3.67 -4.69
CA PRO A 20 32.23 2.70 -5.78
C PRO A 20 30.82 2.70 -6.41
N PHE A 21 29.82 3.22 -5.69
CA PHE A 21 28.44 3.32 -6.13
C PHE A 21 28.15 4.52 -7.07
N LEU A 22 29.02 5.53 -7.14
CA LEU A 22 28.82 6.69 -8.03
C LEU A 22 29.50 6.53 -9.39
N ASN A 23 30.43 5.58 -9.52
CA ASN A 23 31.12 5.26 -10.77
C ASN A 23 30.39 4.18 -11.59
N GLN A 24 29.21 3.75 -11.14
CA GLN A 24 28.43 2.75 -11.85
C GLN A 24 27.73 3.42 -13.05
N ASP A 25 28.00 2.89 -14.24
CA ASP A 25 27.42 3.38 -15.49
C ASP A 25 25.89 3.19 -15.48
N CYS A 26 25.17 4.31 -15.34
CA CYS A 26 23.70 4.36 -15.28
C CYS A 26 23.03 4.23 -16.66
N SER A 27 23.79 4.02 -17.75
CA SER A 27 23.25 4.04 -19.12
C SER A 27 22.33 2.86 -19.45
N ASN A 28 22.33 1.79 -18.64
CA ASN A 28 21.59 0.56 -18.93
C ASN A 28 20.90 -0.02 -17.68
N ILE A 29 20.18 0.84 -16.95
CA ILE A 29 19.35 0.41 -15.81
C ILE A 29 17.99 -0.04 -16.33
N ASP A 30 17.70 -1.33 -16.17
CA ASP A 30 16.36 -1.87 -16.42
C ASP A 30 15.46 -1.57 -15.20
N PHE A 31 14.68 -0.50 -15.30
CA PHE A 31 13.74 -0.07 -14.26
C PHE A 31 12.59 -1.08 -14.05
N SER A 32 12.41 -2.06 -14.94
CA SER A 32 11.38 -3.10 -14.76
C SER A 32 11.68 -4.06 -13.60
N LEU A 33 12.94 -4.11 -13.13
CA LEU A 33 13.37 -4.89 -11.97
C LEU A 33 13.07 -4.19 -10.63
N ILE A 34 12.76 -2.90 -10.66
CA ILE A 34 12.48 -2.13 -9.45
C ILE A 34 10.99 -2.31 -9.11
N GLN A 35 10.72 -3.16 -8.12
CA GLN A 35 9.41 -3.28 -7.53
C GLN A 35 9.27 -2.25 -6.39
N ASP A 36 8.17 -1.51 -6.38
CA ASP A 36 7.88 -0.53 -5.34
C ASP A 36 7.79 -1.24 -3.96
N PRO A 37 8.60 -0.83 -2.96
CA PRO A 37 8.62 -1.45 -1.64
C PRO A 37 7.30 -1.31 -0.87
N PHE A 38 6.40 -0.44 -1.34
CA PHE A 38 5.05 -0.26 -0.83
C PHE A 38 3.99 -0.90 -1.73
N PHE A 39 4.38 -1.55 -2.84
CA PHE A 39 3.42 -2.20 -3.74
C PHE A 39 2.82 -3.44 -3.10
N GLN A 40 1.56 -3.32 -2.71
CA GLN A 40 0.76 -4.47 -2.30
C GLN A 40 0.07 -5.06 -3.53
N LYS A 41 0.47 -6.27 -3.91
CA LYS A 41 -0.16 -7.01 -5.01
C LYS A 41 -1.61 -7.34 -4.64
N THR A 42 -2.55 -6.51 -5.08
CA THR A 42 -3.97 -6.80 -4.94
C THR A 42 -4.36 -7.88 -5.93
N THR A 43 -4.64 -9.09 -5.45
CA THR A 43 -5.28 -10.11 -6.27
C THR A 43 -6.77 -9.79 -6.36
N ASN A 44 -7.29 -9.67 -7.58
CA ASN A 44 -8.73 -9.59 -7.79
C ASN A 44 -9.29 -11.01 -7.58
N ILE A 45 -9.49 -11.38 -6.32
CA ILE A 45 -10.04 -12.68 -5.96
C ILE A 45 -11.53 -12.62 -6.29
N LYS A 46 -11.98 -13.53 -7.16
CA LYS A 46 -13.40 -13.75 -7.38
C LYS A 46 -14.00 -14.18 -6.04
N SER A 47 -14.70 -13.25 -5.40
CA SER A 47 -15.36 -13.45 -4.12
C SER A 47 -16.82 -13.81 -4.37
N ASP A 48 -17.36 -14.71 -3.55
CA ASP A 48 -18.80 -14.98 -3.52
C ASP A 48 -19.54 -13.86 -2.78
N PHE A 49 -18.84 -12.90 -2.15
CA PHE A 49 -19.43 -11.73 -1.52
C PHE A 49 -19.72 -10.62 -2.54
N SER A 50 -20.97 -10.18 -2.57
CA SER A 50 -21.44 -9.02 -3.32
C SER A 50 -21.95 -7.95 -2.37
N LEU A 51 -21.31 -6.78 -2.40
CA LEU A 51 -21.76 -5.59 -1.68
C LEU A 51 -22.90 -4.93 -2.47
N GLN A 52 -24.10 -5.00 -1.90
CA GLN A 52 -25.34 -4.59 -2.56
C GLN A 52 -25.81 -3.20 -2.13
N ALA A 53 -25.59 -2.82 -0.87
CA ALA A 53 -26.03 -1.53 -0.34
C ALA A 53 -25.22 -1.11 0.89
N ILE A 54 -25.18 0.20 1.13
CA ILE A 54 -24.64 0.81 2.36
C ILE A 54 -25.65 1.85 2.82
N ILE A 55 -26.23 1.68 4.02
CA ILE A 55 -27.23 2.58 4.58
C ILE A 55 -26.93 2.78 6.05
N SER A 56 -26.78 4.04 6.49
CA SER A 56 -26.59 4.40 7.91
C SER A 56 -25.51 3.57 8.63
N ASN A 57 -24.33 3.45 8.01
CA ASN A 57 -23.19 2.65 8.51
C ASN A 57 -23.45 1.13 8.64
N LYS A 58 -24.49 0.62 8.00
CA LYS A 58 -24.74 -0.82 7.81
C LYS A 58 -24.57 -1.18 6.35
N VAL A 59 -24.15 -2.42 6.12
CA VAL A 59 -23.81 -2.91 4.78
C VAL A 59 -24.64 -4.14 4.46
N LYS A 60 -25.14 -4.23 3.24
CA LYS A 60 -25.85 -5.40 2.73
C LYS A 60 -24.90 -6.23 1.88
N ILE A 61 -24.52 -7.41 2.37
CA ILE A 61 -23.64 -8.36 1.68
C ILE A 61 -24.40 -9.67 1.53
N ASN A 62 -24.48 -10.23 0.31
CA ASN A 62 -25.17 -11.50 0.03
C ASN A 62 -26.57 -11.60 0.67
N ASP A 63 -27.35 -10.53 0.56
CA ASP A 63 -28.71 -10.38 1.11
C ASP A 63 -28.85 -10.27 2.63
N LYS A 64 -27.75 -10.22 3.39
CA LYS A 64 -27.76 -9.99 4.84
C LYS A 64 -27.20 -8.63 5.21
N TRP A 65 -27.74 -8.04 6.27
CA TRP A 65 -27.27 -6.78 6.83
C TRP A 65 -26.25 -7.02 7.93
N TYR A 66 -25.17 -6.25 7.89
CA TYR A 66 -24.10 -6.29 8.86
C TYR A 66 -23.70 -4.88 9.30
N ALA A 67 -23.09 -4.80 10.48
CA ALA A 67 -22.50 -3.61 11.06
C ALA A 67 -20.98 -3.75 11.18
N LEU A 68 -20.33 -2.66 11.58
CA LEU A 68 -18.91 -2.66 11.91
C LEU A 68 -18.62 -3.69 13.02
N ASN A 69 -17.55 -4.46 12.85
CA ASN A 69 -17.11 -5.56 13.72
C ASN A 69 -17.93 -6.85 13.66
N ASP A 70 -18.99 -6.93 12.84
CA ASP A 70 -19.68 -8.19 12.60
C ASP A 70 -18.79 -9.15 11.79
N ASP A 71 -18.99 -10.44 12.05
CA ASP A 71 -18.35 -11.52 11.32
C ASP A 71 -19.24 -12.00 10.16
N ILE A 72 -18.63 -12.21 9.00
CA ILE A 72 -19.22 -12.82 7.81
C ILE A 72 -18.34 -14.00 7.39
N GLU A 73 -18.84 -15.21 7.63
CA GLU A 73 -18.05 -16.44 7.52
C GLU A 73 -16.78 -16.33 8.37
N ASP A 74 -15.60 -16.38 7.76
CA ASP A 74 -14.31 -16.26 8.44
C ASP A 74 -13.70 -14.84 8.36
N PHE A 75 -14.46 -13.86 7.86
CA PHE A 75 -14.01 -12.48 7.73
C PHE A 75 -14.69 -11.56 8.74
N LYS A 76 -13.96 -10.57 9.21
CA LYS A 76 -14.49 -9.49 10.04
C LYS A 76 -14.63 -8.19 9.24
N ILE A 77 -15.75 -7.49 9.42
CA ILE A 77 -15.93 -6.14 8.86
C ILE A 77 -15.19 -5.14 9.73
N VAL A 78 -14.13 -4.54 9.19
CA VAL A 78 -13.28 -3.60 9.94
C VAL A 78 -13.45 -2.15 9.50
N GLU A 79 -14.02 -1.92 8.32
CA GLU A 79 -14.22 -0.57 7.80
C GLU A 79 -15.41 -0.52 6.84
N ILE A 80 -16.25 0.51 6.98
CA ILE A 80 -17.37 0.79 6.10
C ILE A 80 -17.19 2.22 5.58
N LYS A 81 -17.05 2.37 4.27
CA LYS A 81 -16.99 3.67 3.57
C LYS A 81 -18.22 3.84 2.70
N ASN A 82 -18.39 5.03 2.12
CA ASN A 82 -19.56 5.36 1.29
C ASN A 82 -19.77 4.41 0.09
N SER A 83 -18.71 3.82 -0.45
CA SER A 83 -18.78 2.98 -1.67
C SER A 83 -18.06 1.64 -1.55
N GLN A 84 -17.51 1.32 -0.37
CA GLN A 84 -16.76 0.09 -0.17
C GLN A 84 -16.76 -0.38 1.27
N VAL A 85 -16.47 -1.66 1.45
CA VAL A 85 -16.34 -2.33 2.74
C VAL A 85 -15.03 -3.09 2.77
N VAL A 86 -14.31 -3.02 3.89
CA VAL A 86 -13.08 -3.77 4.11
C VAL A 86 -13.35 -4.94 5.04
N LEU A 87 -13.01 -6.13 4.56
CA LEU A 87 -13.09 -7.39 5.26
C LEU A 87 -11.67 -7.89 5.55
N ILE A 88 -11.42 -8.39 6.76
CA ILE A 88 -10.13 -8.97 7.14
C ILE A 88 -10.31 -10.39 7.65
N LYS A 89 -9.45 -11.29 7.19
CA LYS A 89 -9.25 -12.64 7.74
C LYS A 89 -7.75 -12.87 7.89
N GLU A 90 -7.26 -13.00 9.12
CA GLU A 90 -5.83 -13.17 9.40
C GLU A 90 -5.00 -12.08 8.68
N GLU A 91 -4.15 -12.45 7.72
CA GLU A 91 -3.33 -11.54 6.91
C GLU A 91 -3.98 -11.13 5.57
N LYS A 92 -5.20 -11.60 5.29
CA LYS A 92 -5.91 -11.34 4.04
C LYS A 92 -6.86 -10.16 4.21
N VAL A 93 -6.69 -9.17 3.34
CA VAL A 93 -7.58 -8.02 3.21
C VAL A 93 -8.40 -8.16 1.93
N MET A 94 -9.72 -8.09 2.05
CA MET A 94 -10.64 -8.07 0.92
C MET A 94 -11.43 -6.77 0.93
N VAL A 95 -11.50 -6.12 -0.23
CA VAL A 95 -12.27 -4.88 -0.40
C VAL A 95 -13.45 -5.17 -1.31
N LEU A 96 -14.66 -5.09 -0.78
CA LEU A 96 -15.88 -5.14 -1.57
C LEU A 96 -16.25 -3.73 -2.00
N LYS A 97 -16.50 -3.55 -3.30
CA LYS A 97 -16.96 -2.28 -3.86
C LYS A 97 -18.44 -2.38 -4.20
N LEU A 98 -19.19 -1.31 -3.93
CA LEU A 98 -20.58 -1.22 -4.31
C LEU A 98 -20.66 -1.24 -5.85
N TYR A 99 -21.43 -2.17 -6.40
CA TYR A 99 -21.60 -2.25 -7.86
C TYR A 99 -22.35 -1.01 -8.37
N GLU A 100 -21.68 -0.18 -9.18
CA GLU A 100 -22.30 0.97 -9.88
C GLU A 100 -23.16 0.47 -11.06
N LYS A 101 -24.32 -0.13 -10.78
CA LYS A 101 -25.36 -0.31 -11.79
C LYS A 101 -26.57 0.48 -11.35
N ASN A 102 -26.50 1.80 -11.61
CA ASN A 102 -27.50 2.84 -11.27
C ASN A 102 -27.46 3.31 -9.82
N ASN A 103 -26.51 4.21 -9.53
CA ASN A 103 -26.31 4.87 -8.24
C ASN A 103 -27.61 5.48 -7.68
N ILE A 104 -28.25 4.81 -6.73
CA ILE A 104 -29.24 5.42 -5.83
C ILE A 104 -28.53 5.69 -4.51
N PHE A 105 -28.03 6.92 -4.35
CA PHE A 105 -27.61 7.43 -3.05
C PHE A 105 -28.87 7.95 -2.32
N ILE A 106 -29.26 7.30 -1.23
CA ILE A 106 -30.29 7.82 -0.33
C ILE A 106 -29.55 8.43 0.86
N TYR A 107 -29.53 9.76 0.91
CA TYR A 107 -29.04 10.57 2.02
C TYR A 107 -30.06 10.61 3.16
#